data_AF-A0A0F9C2D7-F1
#
_entry.id   AF-A0A0F9C2D7-F1
#
_cell.length_a   1.000
_cell.length_b   1.000
_cell.length_c   1.000
_cell.angle_alpha   90.00
_cell.angle_beta   90.00
_cell.angle_gamma   90.00
#
_symmetry.space_group_name_H-M   'P 1'
#
loop_
_entity.id
_entity.type
_entity.pdbx_description
1 polymer ?
#
loop_
_entity_poly.entity_id
_entity_poly.type
_entity_poly.pdbx_seq_one_letter_code
_entity_poly.pdbx_strand_id
1 'polypeptide(L)' 'ISSKQREEYIYLGHEKIPFNTRHPTYQMIFRNEFAEAIRSRSKRFKSQ' A
#
# COMPACT_ATOMS: atom_id res chain seq x y z
N ILE A 1 -19.12 -12.35 -11.76
CA ILE A 1 -17.65 -12.56 -11.80
C ILE A 1 -17.26 -13.09 -10.43
N SER A 2 -16.92 -14.37 -10.31
CA SER A 2 -16.50 -14.95 -9.03
C SER A 2 -15.11 -14.42 -8.71
N SER A 3 -15.04 -13.32 -7.96
CA SER A 3 -13.82 -12.72 -7.44
C SER A 3 -13.30 -13.60 -6.30
N LYS A 4 -12.75 -14.77 -6.65
CA LYS A 4 -11.78 -15.44 -5.77
C LYS A 4 -10.60 -14.49 -5.65
N GLN A 5 -10.64 -13.63 -4.64
CA GLN A 5 -9.54 -12.73 -4.31
C GLN A 5 -8.31 -13.62 -4.15
N ARG A 6 -7.34 -13.46 -5.06
CA ARG A 6 -6.06 -14.14 -4.92
C ARG A 6 -5.45 -13.63 -3.62
N GLU A 7 -5.09 -14.52 -2.73
CA GLU A 7 -4.36 -14.15 -1.53
C GLU A 7 -2.95 -13.69 -1.95
N GLU A 8 -2.74 -12.38 -1.86
CA GLU A 8 -1.45 -11.75 -2.14
C GLU A 8 -0.64 -11.66 -0.84
N TYR A 9 0.68 -11.80 -0.94
CA TYR A 9 1.59 -11.84 0.21
C TYR A 9 2.81 -10.95 -0.01
N ILE A 10 3.31 -10.38 1.09
CA ILE A 10 4.56 -9.63 1.16
C ILE A 10 5.55 -10.48 1.97
N TYR A 11 6.78 -10.58 1.49
CA TYR A 11 7.87 -11.27 2.17
C TYR A 11 8.86 -10.25 2.70
N LEU A 12 9.07 -10.20 4.02
CA LEU A 12 10.01 -9.31 4.67
C LEU A 12 11.00 -10.16 5.49
N GLY A 13 12.21 -10.38 4.95
CA GLY A 13 13.15 -11.32 5.55
C GLY A 13 12.58 -12.74 5.58
N HIS A 14 12.36 -13.29 6.78
CA HIS A 14 11.77 -14.61 7.01
C HIS A 14 10.26 -14.58 7.31
N GLU A 15 9.63 -13.40 7.30
CA GLU A 15 8.21 -13.25 7.60
C GLU A 15 7.35 -13.27 6.32
N LYS A 16 6.27 -14.06 6.34
CA LYS A 16 5.23 -14.10 5.31
C LYS A 16 3.99 -13.36 5.81
N ILE A 17 3.64 -12.26 5.16
CA ILE A 17 2.60 -11.34 5.64
C ILE A 17 1.49 -11.24 4.59
N PRO A 18 0.21 -11.47 4.91
CA PRO A 18 -0.88 -11.31 3.96
C PRO A 18 -1.03 -9.83 3.57
N PHE A 19 -1.09 -9.53 2.27
CA PHE A 19 -1.15 -8.17 1.73
C PHE A 19 -2.35 -7.37 2.24
N ASN A 20 -3.51 -8.03 2.41
CA ASN A 20 -4.73 -7.42 2.95
C ASN A 20 -4.58 -7.00 4.42
N THR A 21 -3.69 -7.66 5.16
CA THR A 21 -3.31 -7.25 6.50
C THR A 21 -2.34 -6.11 6.31
N ARG A 22 -2.84 -4.86 6.31
CA ARG A 22 -2.02 -3.66 6.13
C ARG A 22 -0.95 -3.58 7.22
N HIS A 23 0.17 -4.27 7.03
CA HIS A 23 1.22 -4.38 8.02
C HIS A 23 1.76 -2.97 8.29
N PRO A 24 1.91 -2.55 9.56
CA PRO A 24 2.39 -1.21 9.88
C PRO A 24 3.69 -0.86 9.13
N THR A 25 4.59 -1.84 9.00
CA THR A 25 5.84 -1.70 8.22
C THR A 25 5.58 -1.47 6.74
N TYR A 26 4.66 -2.21 6.10
CA TYR A 26 4.33 -1.99 4.69
C TYR A 26 3.66 -0.63 4.48
N GLN A 27 2.74 -0.22 5.36
CA GLN A 27 2.13 1.10 5.30
C GLN A 27 3.18 2.21 5.38
N MET A 28 4.18 2.04 6.26
CA MET A 28 5.27 2.99 6.42
C MET A 28 6.16 3.04 5.17
N ILE A 29 6.61 1.88 4.67
CA ILE A 29 7.43 1.79 3.45
C ILE A 29 6.68 2.39 2.26
N PHE A 30 5.44 1.97 2.03
CA PHE A 30 4.61 2.46 0.95
C PHE A 30 4.42 3.98 1.02
N ARG A 31 4.08 4.53 2.19
CA ARG A 31 3.91 5.98 2.36
C ARG A 31 5.20 6.74 2.12
N ASN A 32 6.35 6.17 2.48
CA ASN A 32 7.64 6.79 2.27
C ASN A 32 8.04 6.75 0.79
N GLU A 33 7.94 5.58 0.14
CA GLU A 33 8.32 5.38 -1.26
C GLU A 33 7.42 6.20 -2.21
N PHE A 34 6.12 6.26 -1.92
CA PHE A 34 5.15 6.99 -2.75
C PHE A 34 4.78 8.37 -2.17
N ALA A 35 5.58 8.93 -1.25
CA ALA A 35 5.27 10.20 -0.57
C ALA A 35 4.99 11.34 -1.56
N GLU A 36 5.82 11.49 -2.59
CA GLU A 36 5.69 12.54 -3.60
C GLU A 36 4.46 12.36 -4.48
N ALA A 37 4.12 11.12 -4.85
CA ALA A 37 2.90 10.80 -5.59
C ALA A 37 1.63 11.07 -4.78
N ILE A 38 1.65 10.78 -3.47
CA ILE A 38 0.53 11.05 -2.55
C ILE A 38 0.35 12.57 -2.37
N ARG A 39 1.45 13.32 -2.20
CA ARG A 39 1.45 14.78 -2.04
C ARG A 39 0.95 15.50 -3.30
N SER A 40 1.37 15.07 -4.48
CA SER A 40 0.94 15.68 -5.75
C SER A 40 -0.56 15.49 -5.99
N ARG A 41 -1.12 14.33 -5.60
CA ARG A 41 -2.57 14.08 -5.67
C ARG A 41 -3.35 15.01 -4.73
N SER A 42 -2.86 15.20 -3.49
CA SER A 42 -3.52 16.07 -2.50
C SER A 42 -3.53 17.54 -2.92
N LYS A 43 -2.50 18.01 -3.63
CA LYS A 43 -2.49 19.37 -4.22
C LYS A 43 -3.54 19.52 -5.32
N ARG A 44 -3.72 18.47 -6.15
CA ARG A 44 -4.70 18.48 -7.25
C ARG A 44 -6.15 18.55 -6.78
N PHE A 45 -6.45 18.01 -5.59
CA PHE A 45 -7.79 18.09 -4.99
C PHE A 45 -8.04 19.35 -4.13
N LYS A 46 -7.00 20.12 -3.76
CA LYS A 46 -7.16 21.40 -3.05
C LYS A 46 -7.34 22.61 -3.97
N SER A 47 -7.31 22.41 -5.29
CA SER A 47 -7.44 23.48 -6.29
C SER A 47 -8.73 23.39 -7.11
N GLN A 48 -9.74 22.66 -6.62
CA GLN A 48 -11.12 22.74 -7.12
C GLN A 48 -12.02 23.42 -6.10
#